data_AF-A0A924ZSR2-F1
#
_entry.id   AF-A0A924ZSR2-F1
#
_cell.length_a   1.000
_cell.length_b   1.000
_cell.length_c   1.000
_cell.angle_alpha   90.00
_cell.angle_beta   90.00
_cell.angle_gamma   90.00
#
_symmetry.space_group_name_H-M   'P 1'
#
loop_
_entity.id
_entity.type
_entity.pdbx_description
1 polymer ?
#
loop_
_entity_poly.entity_id
_entity_poly.type
_entity_poly.pdbx_seq_one_letter_code
_entity_poly.pdbx_strand_id
1 'polypeptide(L)'
;GLGFGSLVLGISLSGLGKVAMIWLILTYFLHTCGELCLSPVGLSAVTKLSPVKIVGFMMGVWFLATASSEFIASILANIASVDTSNGTAPDLNLAKQSYLVLFEYLFYTGLGFGVVLLALSPVIKKLMHGVDKELNN
;
A
#
# COMPACT_ATOMS: atom_id res chain seq x y z
N GLY A 1 -5.31 -0.32 2.44
CA GLY A 1 -6.56 -0.89 3.01
C GLY A 1 -7.76 -0.45 2.21
N LEU A 2 -8.32 0.73 2.48
CA LEU A 2 -9.59 1.19 1.91
C LEU A 2 -9.69 1.19 0.36
N GLY A 3 -8.59 1.46 -0.36
CA GLY A 3 -8.54 1.35 -1.83
C GLY A 3 -8.84 -0.06 -2.34
N PHE A 4 -8.25 -1.10 -1.73
CA PHE A 4 -8.55 -2.49 -2.08
C PHE A 4 -9.97 -2.91 -1.68
N GLY A 5 -10.52 -2.34 -0.60
CA GLY A 5 -11.90 -2.59 -0.18
C GLY A 5 -12.93 -2.11 -1.21
N SER A 6 -12.64 -1.00 -1.90
CA SER A 6 -13.42 -0.52 -3.04
C SER A 6 -13.46 -1.55 -4.19
N LEU A 7 -12.35 -2.22 -4.48
CA LEU A 7 -12.31 -3.28 -5.50
C LEU A 7 -13.07 -4.54 -5.10
N VAL A 8 -12.97 -4.96 -3.83
CA VAL A 8 -13.74 -6.11 -3.31
C VAL A 8 -15.23 -5.85 -3.46
N LEU A 9 -15.71 -4.69 -3.01
CA LEU A 9 -17.12 -4.28 -3.17
C LEU A 9 -17.52 -4.19 -4.65
N GLY A 10 -16.66 -3.65 -5.51
CA GLY A 10 -16.90 -3.54 -6.95
C GLY A 10 -17.04 -4.89 -7.66
N ILE A 11 -16.31 -5.91 -7.20
CA ILE A 11 -16.42 -7.28 -7.74
C ILE A 11 -17.64 -8.00 -7.15
N SER A 12 -17.93 -7.84 -5.85
CA SER A 12 -19.11 -8.45 -5.21
C SER A 12 -20.44 -7.91 -5.75
N LEU A 13 -20.49 -6.64 -6.15
CA LEU A 13 -21.67 -5.99 -6.73
C LEU A 13 -21.79 -6.20 -8.26
N SER A 14 -20.77 -6.79 -8.89
CA SER A 14 -20.71 -6.99 -10.35
C SER A 14 -21.18 -8.40 -10.75
N GLY A 15 -22.18 -8.48 -11.63
CA GLY A 15 -22.58 -9.73 -12.29
C GLY A 15 -21.48 -10.34 -13.18
N LEU A 16 -21.72 -11.51 -13.77
CA LEU A 16 -20.75 -12.23 -14.62
C LEU A 16 -20.14 -11.31 -15.71
N GLY A 17 -18.90 -10.90 -15.47
CA GLY A 17 -17.97 -10.39 -16.49
C GLY A 17 -17.61 -8.90 -16.55
N LYS A 18 -18.28 -7.98 -15.84
CA LYS A 18 -17.95 -6.53 -15.95
C LYS A 18 -18.04 -5.76 -14.64
N VAL A 19 -16.90 -5.36 -14.08
CA VAL A 19 -16.83 -4.43 -12.94
C VAL A 19 -16.99 -3.00 -13.47
N ALA A 20 -17.78 -2.17 -12.78
CA ALA A 20 -18.00 -0.79 -13.19
C ALA A 20 -16.71 0.04 -13.05
N MET A 21 -16.38 0.85 -14.07
CA MET A 21 -15.17 1.69 -14.11
C MET A 21 -15.02 2.62 -12.89
N ILE A 22 -16.15 3.02 -12.30
CA ILE A 22 -16.21 3.90 -11.13
C ILE A 22 -15.42 3.34 -9.93
N TRP A 23 -15.40 2.02 -9.74
CA TRP A 23 -14.65 1.39 -8.65
C TRP A 23 -13.13 1.47 -8.85
N LEU A 24 -12.67 1.46 -10.10
CA LEU A 24 -11.25 1.68 -10.39
C LEU A 24 -10.87 3.14 -10.12
N ILE A 25 -11.69 4.09 -10.59
CA ILE A 25 -11.47 5.53 -10.35
C ILE A 25 -11.36 5.79 -8.84
N LEU A 26 -12.27 5.24 -8.05
CA LEU A 26 -12.27 5.40 -6.60
C LEU A 26 -11.03 4.78 -5.94
N THR A 27 -10.60 3.61 -6.41
CA THR A 27 -9.41 2.93 -5.91
C THR A 27 -8.14 3.74 -6.18
N TYR A 28 -7.96 4.20 -7.43
CA TYR A 28 -6.84 5.06 -7.81
C TYR A 28 -6.85 6.37 -7.03
N PHE A 29 -8.01 6.99 -6.86
CA PHE A 29 -8.15 8.20 -6.04
C PHE A 29 -7.66 7.97 -4.61
N LEU A 30 -8.12 6.91 -3.94
CA LEU A 30 -7.71 6.59 -2.57
C LEU A 30 -6.21 6.26 -2.45
N HIS A 31 -5.65 5.53 -3.42
CA HIS A 31 -4.21 5.23 -3.43
C HIS A 31 -3.36 6.49 -3.63
N THR A 32 -3.69 7.31 -4.63
CA THR A 32 -2.96 8.55 -4.89
C THR A 32 -3.03 9.50 -3.70
N CYS A 33 -4.18 9.64 -3.04
CA CYS A 33 -4.29 10.43 -1.81
C CYS A 33 -3.34 9.91 -0.71
N GLY A 34 -3.25 8.59 -0.54
CA GLY A 34 -2.31 7.99 0.42
C GLY A 34 -0.85 8.23 0.07
N GLU A 35 -0.49 8.08 -1.21
CA GLU A 35 0.88 8.33 -1.70
C GLU A 35 1.30 9.79 -1.53
N LEU A 36 0.40 10.73 -1.82
CA LEU A 36 0.65 12.16 -1.66
C LEU A 36 0.88 12.55 -0.19
N CYS A 37 0.30 11.84 0.77
CA CYS A 37 0.57 12.07 2.18
C CYS A 37 1.91 11.45 2.63
N LEU A 38 2.29 10.30 2.08
CA LEU A 38 3.48 9.56 2.52
C LEU A 38 4.78 10.05 1.88
N SER A 39 4.77 10.38 0.58
CA SER A 39 5.98 10.78 -0.15
C SER A 39 6.70 12.02 0.43
N PRO A 40 6.02 13.15 0.71
CA PRO A 40 6.68 14.33 1.27
C PRO A 40 7.03 14.17 2.75
N VAL A 41 6.21 13.46 3.53
CA VAL A 41 6.43 13.26 4.98
C VAL A 41 7.57 12.27 5.22
N GLY A 42 7.63 11.17 4.47
CA GLY A 42 8.65 10.14 4.61
C GLY A 42 10.06 10.66 4.31
N LEU A 43 10.22 11.38 3.19
CA LEU A 43 11.52 11.94 2.81
C LEU A 43 11.99 13.02 3.79
N SER A 44 11.07 13.85 4.29
CA SER A 44 11.38 14.86 5.30
C SER A 44 11.78 14.22 6.63
N ALA A 45 11.12 13.13 7.05
CA ALA A 45 11.46 12.43 8.28
C ALA A 45 12.85 11.78 8.21
N VAL A 46 13.19 11.12 7.10
CA VAL A 46 14.51 10.51 6.89
C VAL A 46 15.60 11.56 6.97
N THR A 47 15.42 12.72 6.34
CA THR A 47 16.44 13.78 6.36
C THR A 47 16.56 14.48 7.70
N LYS A 48 15.44 14.72 8.40
CA LYS A 48 15.42 15.45 9.69
C LYS A 48 15.86 14.61 10.90
N LEU A 49 15.56 13.31 10.93
CA LEU A 49 15.99 12.43 12.03
C LEU A 49 17.39 11.84 11.81
N SER A 50 17.98 12.00 10.61
CA SER A 50 19.30 11.46 10.33
C SER A 50 20.41 12.34 10.90
N PRO A 51 21.49 11.76 11.44
CA PRO A 51 22.69 12.50 11.79
C PRO A 51 23.30 13.14 10.55
N VAL A 52 23.70 14.41 10.64
CA VAL A 52 24.22 15.24 9.52
C VAL A 52 25.34 14.55 8.72
N LYS A 53 26.14 13.68 9.37
CA LYS A 53 27.25 12.96 8.74
C LYS A 53 26.83 11.77 7.87
N ILE A 54 25.61 11.23 8.01
CA ILE A 54 25.17 9.99 7.33
C ILE A 54 23.85 10.14 6.57
N VAL A 55 23.42 11.37 6.26
CA VAL A 55 22.17 11.64 5.54
C VAL A 55 22.13 10.93 4.18
N GLY A 56 23.24 10.92 3.43
CA GLY A 56 23.32 10.21 2.15
C GLY A 56 23.15 8.68 2.29
N PHE A 57 23.68 8.09 3.36
CA PHE A 57 23.49 6.67 3.65
C PHE A 57 22.03 6.36 4.02
N MET A 58 21.39 7.22 4.83
CA MET A 58 20.00 7.05 5.23
C MET A 58 19.02 7.22 4.07
N MET A 59 19.33 8.08 3.10
CA MET A 59 18.59 8.14 1.83
C MET A 59 18.77 6.86 0.99
N GLY A 60 19.97 6.25 1.02
CA GLY A 60 20.18 4.91 0.45
C GLY A 60 19.32 3.83 1.11
N VAL A 61 19.22 3.85 2.45
CA VAL A 61 18.35 2.94 3.21
C VAL A 61 16.88 3.15 2.86
N TRP A 62 16.43 4.40 2.71
CA TRP A 62 15.07 4.71 2.27
C TRP A 62 14.74 4.10 0.90
N PHE A 63 15.60 4.32 -0.10
CA PHE A 63 15.40 3.74 -1.43
C PHE A 63 15.50 2.21 -1.43
N LEU A 64 16.40 1.64 -0.63
CA LEU A 64 16.51 0.19 -0.47
C LEU A 64 15.24 -0.41 0.16
N ALA A 65 14.66 0.27 1.16
CA ALA A 65 13.38 -0.14 1.76
C ALA A 65 12.23 -0.08 0.74
N THR A 66 12.17 0.96 -0.09
CA THR A 66 11.19 1.05 -1.19
C THR A 66 11.39 -0.08 -2.20
N ALA A 67 12.62 -0.35 -2.65
CA ALA A 67 12.91 -1.45 -3.57
C ALA A 67 12.52 -2.83 -2.98
N SER A 68 12.78 -3.04 -1.69
CA SER A 68 12.38 -4.25 -0.97
C SER A 68 10.85 -4.38 -0.89
N SER A 69 10.14 -3.27 -0.74
CA SER A 69 8.67 -3.24 -0.71
C SER A 69 8.07 -3.63 -2.07
N GLU A 70 8.63 -3.12 -3.17
CA GLU A 70 8.23 -3.50 -4.53
C GLU A 70 8.51 -4.98 -4.83
N PHE A 71 9.61 -5.53 -4.32
CA PHE A 71 9.89 -6.97 -4.44
C PHE A 71 8.83 -7.82 -3.75
N ILE A 72 8.43 -7.45 -2.53
CA ILE A 72 7.34 -8.12 -1.81
C ILE A 72 6.01 -7.95 -2.55
N ALA A 73 5.72 -6.77 -3.10
CA ALA A 73 4.52 -6.53 -3.90
C ALA A 73 4.48 -7.42 -5.15
N SER A 74 5.61 -7.64 -5.81
CA SER A 74 5.73 -8.56 -6.95
C SER A 74 5.43 -10.01 -6.56
N ILE A 75 5.94 -10.48 -5.41
CA ILE A 75 5.62 -11.81 -4.89
C ILE A 75 4.12 -11.94 -4.59
N LEU A 76 3.52 -10.93 -3.97
CA LEU A 76 2.08 -10.92 -3.70
C LEU A 76 1.24 -10.91 -4.98
N ALA A 77 1.68 -10.21 -6.03
CA ALA A 77 1.00 -10.20 -7.32
C ALA A 77 0.98 -11.58 -8.00
N ASN A 78 2.03 -12.39 -7.82
CA ASN A 78 2.06 -13.77 -8.31
C ASN A 78 1.01 -14.67 -7.62
N ILE A 79 0.53 -14.34 -6.42
CA ILE A 79 -0.53 -15.12 -5.76
C ILE A 79 -1.87 -15.03 -6.52
N ALA A 80 -2.10 -13.95 -7.29
CA ALA A 80 -3.26 -13.83 -8.18
C ALA A 80 -2.98 -14.26 -9.62
N SER A 81 -1.79 -14.75 -9.94
CA SER A 81 -1.53 -15.24 -11.30
C SER A 81 -2.38 -16.48 -11.55
N VAL A 82 -3.34 -16.36 -12.47
CA VAL A 82 -4.11 -17.49 -12.96
C VAL A 82 -3.24 -18.21 -13.99
N ASP A 83 -2.80 -19.43 -13.67
CA ASP A 83 -2.09 -20.30 -14.61
C ASP A 83 -2.95 -20.51 -15.86
N THR A 84 -2.60 -19.81 -16.93
CA THR A 84 -3.21 -20.01 -18.27
C THR A 84 -2.45 -21.13 -18.99
N SER A 85 -2.25 -22.26 -18.32
CA SER A 85 -1.38 -23.34 -18.79
C SER A 85 -1.99 -24.22 -19.89
N ASN A 86 -3.25 -23.99 -20.31
CA ASN A 86 -3.94 -24.89 -21.24
C ASN A 86 -4.74 -24.21 -22.38
N GLY A 87 -4.35 -23.02 -22.85
CA GLY A 87 -4.83 -22.45 -24.14
C GLY A 87 -6.35 -22.29 -24.30
N THR A 88 -7.12 -22.43 -23.21
CA THR A 88 -8.56 -22.27 -23.13
C THR A 88 -8.80 -20.92 -22.47
N ALA A 89 -9.74 -20.14 -23.00
CA ALA A 89 -10.08 -18.82 -22.48
C ALA A 89 -10.22 -18.90 -20.95
N PRO A 90 -9.53 -18.02 -20.19
CA PRO A 90 -9.60 -18.07 -18.74
C PRO A 90 -11.06 -17.98 -18.34
N ASP A 91 -11.54 -18.99 -17.63
CA ASP A 91 -12.90 -19.04 -17.16
C ASP A 91 -13.13 -17.78 -16.32
N LEU A 92 -13.98 -16.87 -16.82
CA LEU A 92 -14.09 -15.50 -16.33
C LEU A 92 -14.49 -15.46 -14.84
N ASN A 93 -15.10 -16.54 -14.37
CA ASN A 93 -15.47 -16.75 -12.99
C ASN A 93 -14.27 -17.13 -12.10
N LEU A 94 -13.33 -17.93 -12.61
CA LEU A 94 -12.13 -18.36 -11.89
C LEU A 94 -11.15 -17.20 -11.71
N ALA A 95 -10.95 -16.40 -12.77
CA ALA A 95 -10.13 -15.19 -12.69
C ALA A 95 -10.71 -14.17 -11.68
N LYS A 96 -12.03 -13.97 -11.68
CA LYS A 96 -12.72 -13.12 -10.69
C LYS A 96 -12.46 -13.58 -9.26
N GLN A 97 -12.54 -14.88 -8.99
CA GLN A 97 -12.30 -15.43 -7.65
C GLN A 97 -10.84 -15.25 -7.22
N SER A 98 -9.86 -15.46 -8.10
CA SER A 98 -8.45 -15.22 -7.79
C SER A 98 -8.17 -13.74 -7.46
N TYR A 99 -8.75 -12.81 -8.22
CA TYR A 99 -8.61 -11.38 -7.93
C TYR A 99 -9.31 -10.97 -6.63
N LEU A 100 -10.50 -11.53 -6.33
CA LEU A 100 -11.18 -11.30 -5.05
C LEU A 100 -10.32 -11.70 -3.87
N VAL A 101 -9.77 -12.92 -3.89
CA VAL A 101 -8.93 -13.44 -2.81
C VAL A 101 -7.70 -12.55 -2.59
N LEU A 102 -7.03 -12.10 -3.65
CA LEU A 102 -5.90 -11.19 -3.53
C LEU A 102 -6.32 -9.82 -2.98
N PHE A 103 -7.39 -9.21 -3.46
CA PHE A 103 -7.83 -7.90 -2.98
C PHE A 103 -8.31 -7.95 -1.53
N GLU A 104 -8.96 -9.04 -1.10
CA GLU A 104 -9.31 -9.26 0.30
C GLU A 104 -8.06 -9.42 1.17
N TYR A 105 -7.07 -10.20 0.73
CA TYR A 105 -5.81 -10.34 1.43
C TYR A 105 -5.10 -8.99 1.61
N LEU A 106 -5.02 -8.17 0.55
CA LEU A 106 -4.44 -6.83 0.60
C LEU A 106 -5.29 -5.84 1.43
N PHE A 107 -6.61 -6.01 1.47
CA PHE A 107 -7.50 -5.22 2.30
C PHE A 107 -7.23 -5.47 3.79
N TYR A 108 -7.24 -6.73 4.24
CA TYR A 108 -7.04 -7.09 5.64
C TYR A 108 -5.62 -6.77 6.13
N THR A 109 -4.60 -7.11 5.34
CA THR A 109 -3.21 -6.78 5.70
C THR A 109 -2.99 -5.27 5.77
N GLY A 110 -3.50 -4.51 4.80
CA GLY A 110 -3.41 -3.05 4.80
C GLY A 110 -4.19 -2.40 5.95
N LEU A 111 -5.34 -2.95 6.35
CA LEU A 111 -6.08 -2.50 7.53
C LEU A 111 -5.29 -2.80 8.81
N GLY A 112 -4.73 -4.01 8.92
CA GLY A 112 -3.92 -4.44 10.05
C GLY A 112 -2.71 -3.53 10.28
N PHE A 113 -1.91 -3.28 9.23
CA PHE A 113 -0.78 -2.35 9.32
C PHE A 113 -1.22 -0.91 9.66
N GLY A 114 -2.35 -0.45 9.12
CA GLY A 114 -2.90 0.86 9.45
C GLY A 114 -3.27 1.00 10.93
N VAL A 115 -3.94 0.00 11.49
CA VAL A 115 -4.30 -0.04 12.92
C VAL A 115 -3.04 -0.12 13.80
N VAL A 116 -2.07 -0.96 13.44
CA VAL A 116 -0.80 -1.08 14.15
C VAL A 116 -0.03 0.25 14.16
N LEU A 117 0.01 0.96 13.03
CA LEU A 117 0.62 2.29 12.94
C LEU A 117 -0.09 3.33 13.81
N LEU A 118 -1.42 3.32 13.86
CA LEU A 118 -2.18 4.21 14.74
C LEU A 118 -1.91 3.91 16.21
N ALA A 119 -1.79 2.64 16.59
CA ALA A 119 -1.44 2.22 17.94
C ALA A 119 0.01 2.60 18.31
N LEU A 120 0.94 2.54 17.35
CA LEU A 120 2.34 2.95 17.53
C LEU A 120 2.55 4.47 17.45
N SER A 121 1.62 5.22 16.86
CA SER A 121 1.67 6.68 16.73
C SER A 121 2.03 7.40 18.05
N PRO A 122 1.40 7.13 19.20
CA PRO A 122 1.77 7.78 20.46
C PRO A 122 3.19 7.45 20.92
N VAL A 123 3.69 6.24 20.63
CA VAL A 123 5.05 5.82 20.99
C VAL A 123 6.08 6.53 20.12
N ILE A 124 5.85 6.61 18.82
CA ILE A 124 6.72 7.32 17.87
C ILE A 124 6.81 8.80 18.27
N LYS A 125 5.66 9.45 18.55
CA LYS A 125 5.63 10.84 19.03
C LYS A 125 6.40 11.04 20.33
N LYS A 126 6.29 10.09 21.27
CA LYS A 126 7.03 10.14 22.54
C LYS A 126 8.55 10.01 22.34
N LEU A 127 8.98 9.22 21.35
CA LEU A 127 10.40 8.99 21.05
C LEU A 127 11.06 10.14 20.25
N MET A 128 10.28 11.02 19.63
CA MET A 128 10.79 12.17 18.87
C MET A 128 11.38 13.30 19.75
N HIS A 129 11.44 13.12 21.08
CA HIS A 129 12.21 13.90 22.07
C HIS A 129 12.33 15.42 21.80
N GLY A 130 11.27 16.08 21.31
CA GLY A 130 11.20 17.53 21.20
C GLY A 130 11.80 18.16 19.93
N VAL A 131 12.08 17.40 18.87
CA VAL A 131 12.41 17.99 17.53
C VAL A 131 11.27 18.90 17.02
N ASP A 132 10.06 18.70 17.53
CA ASP A 132 8.88 19.54 17.27
C ASP A 132 9.04 20.99 17.77
N LYS A 133 9.87 21.25 18.79
CA LYS A 133 10.04 22.58 19.40
C LYS A 133 10.93 23.53 18.61
N GLU A 134 11.82 23.03 17.74
CA GLU A 134 12.66 23.88 16.88
C GLU A 134 11.95 24.34 15.59
N LEU A 135 10.71 23.87 15.35
CA LEU A 135 9.92 24.23 14.16
C LEU A 135 8.84 25.28 14.43
N ASN A 136 8.67 25.70 15.69
CA ASN A 136 7.72 26.75 16.10
C ASN A 136 8.45 28.01 16.64
N ASN A 137 9.71 28.17 16.27
CA ASN A 137 10.53 29.38 16.47
C ASN A 137 11.40 29.60 15.23
#